data_AF-A0A4P0YCV1-F1
#
_entry.id   AF-A0A4P0YCV1-F1
#
_cell.length_a   1.000
_cell.length_b   1.000
_cell.length_c   1.000
_cell.angle_alpha   90.00
_cell.angle_beta   90.00
_cell.angle_gamma   90.00
#
_symmetry.space_group_name_H-M   'P 1'
#
loop_
_entity.id
_entity.type
_entity.pdbx_description
1 polymer ?
#
loop_
_entity_poly.entity_id
_entity_poly.type
_entity_poly.pdbx_seq_one_letter_code
_entity_poly.pdbx_strand_id
1 'polypeptide(L)' 'MFEDKGVKVVIDGKSLQFLDGTQLDFVKEGLNEGFKFTNPNVKDECGCGESFNV' A
#
# COMPACT_ATOMS: atom_id res chain seq x y z
N MET A 1 -6.56 -1.20 -12.96
CA MET A 1 -5.24 -0.63 -13.28
C MET A 1 -5.33 0.86 -13.01
N PHE A 2 -4.35 1.39 -12.30
CA PHE A 2 -4.25 2.81 -11.95
C PHE A 2 -2.94 3.36 -12.51
N GLU A 3 -2.90 4.66 -12.82
CA GLU A 3 -1.68 5.35 -13.25
C GLU A 3 -1.56 6.64 -12.44
N ASP A 4 -0.42 6.81 -11.76
CA ASP A 4 -0.09 8.02 -11.01
C ASP A 4 1.39 8.34 -11.17
N LYS A 5 1.75 9.61 -11.33
CA LYS A 5 3.12 10.08 -11.53
C LYS A 5 3.90 9.33 -12.63
N GLY A 6 3.21 8.83 -13.66
CA GLY A 6 3.80 8.02 -14.74
C GLY A 6 4.12 6.57 -14.37
N VAL A 7 3.69 6.11 -13.19
CA VAL A 7 3.82 4.73 -12.71
C VAL A 7 2.50 4.01 -12.87
N LYS A 8 2.55 2.78 -13.37
CA LYS A 8 1.38 1.92 -13.55
C LYS A 8 1.25 0.96 -12.38
N VAL A 9 0.09 0.97 -11.74
CA VAL A 9 -0.28 0.09 -10.64
C VAL A 9 -1.30 -0.92 -11.12
N VAL A 10 -0.96 -2.21 -11.01
CA VAL A 10 -1.81 -3.32 -11.43
C VAL A 10 -2.27 -4.07 -10.19
N ILE A 11 -3.57 -4.27 -10.07
CA ILE A 11 -4.22 -4.96 -8.96
C ILE A 11 -5.14 -6.01 -9.57
N ASP A 12 -5.11 -7.24 -9.06
CA ASP A 12 -6.08 -8.25 -9.46
C ASP A 12 -7.48 -7.92 -8.89
N GLY A 13 -8.53 -8.34 -9.59
CA GLY A 13 -9.90 -7.97 -9.22
C GLY A 13 -10.34 -8.47 -7.83
N LYS A 14 -9.77 -9.56 -7.31
CA LYS A 14 -10.14 -10.09 -5.99
C LYS A 14 -9.51 -9.25 -4.88
N SER A 15 -8.29 -8.75 -5.11
CA SER A 15 -7.56 -7.89 -4.18
C SER A 15 -8.11 -6.47 -4.10
N LEU A 16 -8.84 -6.00 -5.12
CA LEU A 16 -9.36 -4.64 -5.17
C LEU A 16 -10.23 -4.29 -3.96
N GLN A 17 -11.09 -5.21 -3.49
CA GLN A 17 -11.96 -4.96 -2.33
C GLN A 17 -11.18 -4.71 -1.03
N PHE A 18 -9.96 -5.26 -0.92
CA PHE A 18 -9.12 -5.12 0.26
C PHE A 18 -8.24 -3.88 0.18
N LEU A 19 -7.95 -3.41 -1.04
CA LEU A 19 -7.05 -2.29 -1.31
C LEU A 19 -7.78 -1.00 -1.66
N ASP A 20 -9.10 -1.02 -1.78
CA ASP A 20 -9.88 0.17 -2.10
C ASP A 20 -9.67 1.28 -1.05
N GLY A 21 -9.38 2.48 -1.52
CA GLY A 21 -8.99 3.61 -0.67
C GLY A 21 -7.56 3.56 -0.08
N THR A 22 -6.75 2.55 -0.40
CA THR A 22 -5.35 2.47 0.05
C THR A 22 -4.48 3.50 -0.65
N GLN A 23 -3.68 4.23 0.13
CA GLN A 23 -2.63 5.10 -0.37
C GLN A 23 -1.29 4.36 -0.36
N LEU A 24 -0.54 4.47 -1.46
CA LEU A 24 0.79 3.88 -1.62
C LEU A 24 1.83 4.99 -1.79
N ASP A 25 2.78 5.05 -0.86
CA ASP A 25 3.87 6.02 -0.88
C ASP A 25 5.23 5.31 -0.92
N PHE A 26 6.18 5.86 -1.67
CA PHE A 26 7.58 5.41 -1.59
C PHE A 26 8.31 6.31 -0.60
N VAL A 27 8.75 5.74 0.52
CA VAL A 27 9.40 6.47 1.61
C VAL A 27 10.86 6.08 1.71
N LYS A 28 11.69 7.05 2.11
CA LYS A 28 13.11 6.85 2.39
C LYS A 28 13.40 7.38 3.79
N GLU A 29 13.54 6.46 4.74
CA GLU A 29 13.75 6.75 6.16
C GLU A 29 15.12 6.21 6.60
N GLY A 30 16.11 7.11 6.60
CA GLY A 30 17.49 6.78 6.96
C GLY A 30 18.12 5.81 5.95
N LEU A 31 18.44 4.60 6.41
CA LEU A 31 18.99 3.52 5.59
C LEU A 31 17.92 2.65 4.93
N ASN A 32 16.65 2.80 5.32
CA ASN A 32 15.55 2.02 4.77
C ASN A 32 14.85 2.80 3.66
N GLU A 33 14.55 2.11 2.56
CA GLU A 33 13.73 2.61 1.47
C GLU A 33 12.72 1.55 1.07
N GLY A 34 11.48 1.95 0.86
CA GLY A 34 10.41 0.99 0.62
C GLY A 34 9.06 1.63 0.36
N PHE A 35 8.10 0.77 0.05
CA PHE A 35 6.71 1.17 -0.13
C PHE A 35 5.97 1.10 1.21
N LYS A 36 5.29 2.19 1.54
CA LYS A 36 4.37 2.29 2.67
C LYS A 36 2.94 2.24 2.16
N PHE A 37 2.17 1.31 2.71
CA PHE A 37 0.75 1.14 2.42
C PHE A 37 -0.05 1.74 3.56
N THR A 38 -0.92 2.70 3.28
CA THR A 38 -1.85 3.26 4.27
C THR A 38 -3.26 2.93 3.82
N ASN A 39 -3.89 1.94 4.46
CA ASN A 39 -5.21 1.46 4.10
C ASN A 39 -6.24 1.83 5.17
N PRO A 40 -7.30 2.59 4.84
CA PRO A 40 -8.31 3.01 5.83
C PRO A 40 -9.12 1.85 6.42
N ASN A 41 -9.10 0.67 5.79
CA ASN A 41 -9.83 -0.52 6.23
C ASN A 41 -8.99 -1.43 7.15
N VAL A 42 -7.70 -1.13 7.36
CA VAL A 42 -6.82 -1.96 8.21
C VAL A 42 -7.18 -1.79 9.67
N LYS A 43 -7.40 -2.92 10.35
CA LYS A 43 -7.65 -2.97 11.80
C LYS A 43 -6.37 -3.14 12.61
N ASP A 44 -5.40 -3.84 12.03
CA ASP A 44 -4.10 -4.12 12.65
C ASP A 44 -2.99 -4.07 11.60
N GLU A 45 -2.00 -3.21 11.84
CA GLU A 45 -0.77 -3.11 11.05
C GLU A 45 0.38 -3.73 11.87
N CYS A 46 1.14 -4.66 11.28
CA CYS A 46 2.33 -5.19 11.93
C CYS A 46 3.36 -4.05 12.09
N GLY A 47 4.03 -3.94 13.23
CA GLY A 47 4.90 -2.80 13.58
C GLY A 47 6.08 -2.51 12.65
N CYS A 48 6.32 -3.33 11.62
CA CYS A 48 7.27 -3.07 10.53
C CYS A 48 6.64 -2.43 9.28
N GLY A 49 5.30 -2.33 9.19
CA GLY A 49 4.57 -1.75 8.05
C GLY A 49 4.50 -2.64 6.80
N GLU A 50 5.08 -3.85 6.86
CA GLU A 50 5.23 -4.77 5.72
C GLU A 50 4.04 -5.74 5.57
N SER A 51 3.12 -5.75 6.54
CA SER A 51 1.99 -6.68 6.59
C SER A 51 0.85 -6.08 7.39
N PHE A 52 -0.37 -6.25 6.89
CA PHE A 52 -1.58 -5.70 7.48
C PHE A 52 -2.76 -6.68 7.35
N ASN A 53 -3.71 -6.58 8.27
CA ASN A 53 -4.96 -7.34 8.26
C ASN A 53 -6.15 -6.38 8.12
N VAL A 54 -7.09 -6.73 7.24
CA VAL A 54 -8.27 -5.94 6.83
C VAL A 54 -9.55 -6.57 7.37
#